data_AF-A0A3N1I385-F1
#
_entry.id   AF-A0A3N1I385-F1
#
_cell.length_a   1.000
_cell.length_b   1.000
_cell.length_c   1.000
_cell.angle_alpha   90.00
_cell.angle_beta   90.00
_cell.angle_gamma   90.00
#
_symmetry.space_group_name_H-M   'P 1'
#
loop_
_entity.id
_entity.type
_entity.pdbx_description
1 polymer ?
#
loop_
_entity_poly.entity_id
_entity_poly.type
_entity_poly.pdbx_seq_one_letter_code
_entity_poly.pdbx_strand_id
1 'polypeptide(L)'
;MAHIFLEIKGIRPGVETPADLSYVIRDDKDTTYSISPSVVEWIRGTIDFAAGQPLVTLKNCCFAFGDGAEFVEFDGKGKLKPITTVVPPWFPDLGDFLRERWLINNEMYDLPIVDFIKSFLDMFPDVEDRRLHAGLLFDLQLKNARTLSATAASPIKGTTGNKHGKSTAPKIADMKSLEMFTTFFARLKEAANHDEFPTLHILTGHEDISKVPATYKAAVRTWFRAITGVLPPNNKRVAAGNAELFCAPIREQLKAVEAYGLDKYYPALSDAIEQAGDLEVSKFEYKLPV
;
A
#
# COMPACT_ATOMS: atom_id res chain seq x y z
N MET A 1 25.34 -7.98 24.74
CA MET A 1 24.42 -7.60 23.65
C MET A 1 23.00 -7.80 24.16
N ALA A 2 22.01 -7.03 23.71
CA ALA A 2 20.63 -7.22 24.15
C ALA A 2 19.89 -8.14 23.16
N HIS A 3 19.12 -9.11 23.65
CA HIS A 3 18.23 -9.90 22.80
C HIS A 3 16.91 -9.16 22.67
N ILE A 4 16.46 -8.94 21.44
CA ILE A 4 15.28 -8.16 21.10
C ILE A 4 14.21 -9.11 20.54
N PHE A 5 12.99 -8.98 21.05
CA PHE A 5 11.87 -9.85 20.73
C PHE A 5 10.65 -9.01 20.34
N LEU A 6 10.10 -9.24 19.16
CA LEU A 6 9.11 -8.36 18.54
C LEU A 6 7.82 -9.13 18.23
N GLU A 7 6.70 -8.74 18.86
CA GLU A 7 5.37 -9.19 18.45
C GLU A 7 4.90 -8.34 17.27
N ILE A 8 4.81 -8.97 16.09
CA ILE A 8 4.39 -8.31 14.85
C ILE A 8 3.28 -9.14 14.22
N LYS A 9 2.15 -8.51 13.92
CA LYS A 9 1.02 -9.16 13.27
C LYS A 9 1.30 -9.47 11.80
N GLY A 10 0.80 -10.60 11.33
CA GLY A 10 0.82 -10.97 9.91
C GLY A 10 2.15 -11.52 9.41
N ILE A 11 3.14 -11.73 10.28
CA ILE A 11 4.38 -12.45 9.93
C ILE A 11 4.46 -13.79 10.66
N ARG A 12 5.16 -14.75 10.05
CA ARG A 12 5.53 -15.98 10.73
C ARG A 12 6.55 -15.65 11.84
N PRO A 13 6.29 -16.03 13.11
CA PRO A 13 7.22 -15.81 14.20
C PRO A 13 8.47 -16.70 14.04
N GLY A 14 9.64 -16.17 14.40
CA GLY A 14 10.88 -16.94 14.50
C GLY A 14 11.03 -17.67 15.84
N VAL A 15 10.24 -17.28 16.85
CA VAL A 15 10.16 -17.91 18.17
C VAL A 15 8.69 -18.19 18.48
N GLU A 16 8.29 -19.45 18.37
CA GLU A 16 6.90 -19.87 18.47
C GLU A 16 6.49 -20.20 19.90
N THR A 17 7.41 -20.70 20.73
CA THR A 17 7.12 -21.19 22.08
C THR A 17 8.09 -20.62 23.14
N PRO A 18 7.72 -20.67 24.44
CA PRO A 18 8.63 -20.31 25.53
C PRO A 18 9.90 -21.19 25.60
N ALA A 19 9.84 -22.42 25.09
CA ALA A 19 10.99 -23.30 24.99
C ALA A 19 11.99 -22.78 23.94
N ASP A 20 11.48 -22.35 22.77
CA ASP A 20 12.29 -21.72 21.71
C ASP A 20 12.94 -20.44 22.23
N LEU A 21 12.18 -19.62 22.98
CA LEU A 21 12.70 -18.40 23.60
C LEU A 21 13.88 -18.71 24.53
N SER A 22 13.74 -19.73 25.38
CA SER A 22 14.79 -20.15 26.30
C SER A 22 16.04 -20.67 25.58
N TYR A 23 15.86 -21.24 24.39
CA TYR A 23 16.96 -21.71 23.54
C TYR A 23 17.69 -20.53 22.89
N VAL A 24 16.97 -19.61 22.26
CA VAL A 24 17.60 -18.48 21.54
C VAL A 24 18.25 -17.46 22.47
N ILE A 25 17.78 -17.30 23.71
CA ILE A 25 18.47 -16.47 24.71
C ILE A 25 19.85 -17.04 25.12
N ARG A 26 20.08 -18.34 24.91
CA ARG A 26 21.37 -18.99 25.19
C ARG A 26 22.32 -18.97 24.01
N ASP A 27 21.82 -18.72 22.80
CA ASP A 27 22.62 -18.65 21.58
C ASP A 27 22.95 -17.18 21.26
N ASP A 28 24.21 -16.90 20.93
CA ASP A 28 24.71 -15.52 20.71
C ASP A 28 24.76 -15.14 19.21
N LYS A 29 24.29 -16.01 18.31
CA LYS A 29 24.37 -15.80 16.86
C LYS A 29 23.47 -14.69 16.34
N ASP A 30 22.26 -14.60 16.89
CA ASP A 30 21.22 -13.68 16.47
C ASP A 30 20.65 -12.97 17.71
N THR A 31 20.37 -11.69 17.57
CA THR A 31 19.94 -10.87 18.71
C THR A 31 18.59 -10.20 18.50
N THR A 32 17.88 -10.50 17.41
CA THR A 32 16.55 -9.92 17.16
C THR A 32 15.64 -10.94 16.50
N TYR A 33 14.47 -11.19 17.10
CA TYR A 33 13.53 -12.23 16.69
C TYR A 33 12.08 -11.73 16.69
N SER A 34 11.26 -12.27 15.79
CA SER A 34 9.80 -12.15 15.90
C SER A 34 9.24 -13.24 16.82
N ILE A 35 8.27 -12.89 17.66
CA ILE A 35 7.69 -13.80 18.66
C ILE A 35 6.19 -14.02 18.43
N SER A 36 5.70 -15.21 18.82
CA SER A 36 4.27 -15.54 18.75
C SER A 36 3.46 -14.89 19.89
N PRO A 37 2.12 -14.77 19.75
CA PRO A 37 1.25 -14.33 20.84
C PRO A 37 1.37 -15.20 22.10
N SER A 38 1.61 -16.51 21.95
CA SER A 38 1.78 -17.42 23.08
C SER A 38 3.04 -17.11 23.91
N VAL A 39 4.11 -16.65 23.26
CA VAL A 39 5.33 -16.19 23.95
C VAL A 39 5.05 -14.88 24.70
N VAL A 40 4.27 -13.97 24.10
CA VAL A 40 3.87 -12.70 24.73
C VAL A 40 3.06 -12.96 26.00
N GLU A 41 2.04 -13.81 25.92
CA GLU A 41 1.23 -14.20 27.09
C GLU A 41 2.08 -14.82 28.19
N TRP A 42 3.03 -15.70 27.82
CA TRP A 42 3.95 -16.30 28.77
C TRP A 42 4.85 -15.28 29.47
N ILE A 43 5.41 -14.30 28.72
CA ILE A 43 6.23 -13.23 29.31
C ILE A 43 5.44 -12.37 30.28
N ARG A 44 4.22 -11.96 29.90
CA ARG A 44 3.33 -11.19 30.78
C ARG A 44 3.03 -11.95 32.06
N GLY A 45 2.61 -13.21 31.95
CA GLY A 45 2.37 -14.07 33.11
C GLY A 45 3.61 -14.26 33.99
N THR A 46 4.80 -14.35 33.39
CA THR A 46 6.07 -14.48 34.12
C THR A 46 6.42 -13.22 34.89
N ILE A 47 6.22 -12.03 34.29
CA ILE A 47 6.42 -10.73 34.95
C ILE A 47 5.47 -10.58 36.14
N ASP A 48 4.19 -10.89 35.93
CA ASP A 48 3.16 -10.80 36.97
C ASP A 48 3.47 -11.76 38.13
N PHE A 49 3.82 -13.01 37.82
CA PHE A 49 4.18 -14.02 38.81
C PHE A 49 5.44 -13.64 39.61
N ALA A 50 6.44 -13.04 38.96
CA ALA A 50 7.68 -12.66 39.61
C ALA A 50 7.49 -11.54 40.65
N ALA A 51 6.39 -10.77 40.58
CA ALA A 51 6.04 -9.73 41.56
C ALA A 51 7.21 -8.79 41.92
N GLY A 52 8.00 -8.39 40.92
CA GLY A 52 9.16 -7.50 41.07
C GLY A 52 10.48 -8.18 41.45
N GLN A 53 10.51 -9.50 41.60
CA GLN A 53 11.75 -10.28 41.74
C GLN A 53 12.55 -10.29 40.43
N PRO A 54 13.88 -10.30 40.47
CA PRO A 54 14.71 -10.39 39.26
C PRO A 54 14.48 -11.69 38.48
N LEU A 55 14.24 -11.56 37.18
CA LEU A 55 14.11 -12.66 36.22
C LEU A 55 15.44 -12.85 35.50
N VAL A 56 16.38 -13.56 36.13
CA VAL A 56 17.77 -13.72 35.68
C VAL A 56 17.87 -14.33 34.27
N THR A 57 16.95 -15.23 33.91
CA THR A 57 16.89 -15.84 32.58
C THR A 57 16.61 -14.82 31.47
N LEU A 58 15.96 -13.70 31.79
CA LEU A 58 15.63 -12.64 30.84
C LEU A 58 16.63 -11.47 30.89
N LYS A 59 17.80 -11.63 31.51
CA LYS A 59 18.81 -10.56 31.57
C LYS A 59 19.11 -10.01 30.18
N ASN A 60 19.23 -8.68 30.06
CA ASN A 60 19.46 -7.97 28.80
C ASN A 60 18.43 -8.25 27.69
N CYS A 61 17.25 -8.78 28.00
CA CYS A 61 16.20 -8.99 27.00
C CYS A 61 15.31 -7.75 26.89
N CYS A 62 14.92 -7.44 25.66
CA CYS A 62 14.03 -6.34 25.29
C CYS A 62 12.87 -6.93 24.51
N PHE A 63 11.64 -6.54 24.84
CA PHE A 63 10.43 -7.02 24.19
C PHE A 63 9.60 -5.82 23.71
N ALA A 64 9.11 -5.90 22.47
CA ALA A 64 8.11 -5.00 21.93
C ALA A 64 6.82 -5.78 21.66
N PHE A 65 5.71 -5.31 22.20
CA PHE A 65 4.40 -5.94 22.08
C PHE A 65 3.45 -5.11 21.23
N GLY A 66 2.48 -5.79 20.60
CA GLY A 66 1.40 -5.17 19.84
C GLY A 66 1.89 -4.25 18.73
N ASP A 67 2.81 -4.71 17.89
CA ASP A 67 3.38 -3.92 16.78
C ASP A 67 4.15 -2.67 17.26
N GLY A 68 4.76 -2.73 18.45
CA GLY A 68 5.51 -1.61 19.05
C GLY A 68 4.65 -0.64 19.87
N ALA A 69 3.50 -1.09 20.37
CA ALA A 69 2.63 -0.31 21.25
C ALA A 69 3.13 -0.27 22.71
N GLU A 70 3.86 -1.30 23.14
CA GLU A 70 4.37 -1.43 24.50
C GLU A 70 5.77 -2.04 24.50
N PHE A 71 6.66 -1.54 25.38
CA PHE A 71 8.05 -1.97 25.47
C PHE A 71 8.40 -2.40 26.89
N VAL A 72 9.05 -3.55 26.99
CA VAL A 72 9.49 -4.18 28.23
C VAL A 72 10.99 -4.43 28.14
N GLU A 73 11.75 -4.03 29.15
CA GLU A 73 13.20 -4.16 29.17
C GLU A 73 13.69 -4.73 30.50
N PHE A 74 14.60 -5.70 30.42
CA PHE A 74 15.29 -6.28 31.55
C PHE A 74 16.75 -5.82 31.57
N ASP A 75 17.21 -5.34 32.71
CA ASP A 75 18.60 -4.93 32.87
C ASP A 75 19.58 -6.13 32.90
N GLY A 76 20.88 -5.84 33.02
CA GLY A 76 21.92 -6.87 33.08
C GLY A 76 21.87 -7.79 34.31
N LYS A 77 20.99 -7.51 35.28
CA LYS A 77 20.72 -8.34 36.45
C LYS A 77 19.37 -9.07 36.35
N GLY A 78 18.64 -8.91 35.25
CA GLY A 78 17.30 -9.47 35.05
C GLY A 78 16.20 -8.69 35.78
N LYS A 79 16.47 -7.46 36.24
CA LYS A 79 15.43 -6.63 36.85
C LYS A 79 14.62 -5.94 35.75
N LEU A 80 13.30 -6.01 35.88
CA LEU A 80 12.37 -5.31 35.00
C LEU A 80 12.50 -3.79 35.18
N LYS A 81 12.73 -3.07 34.08
CA LYS A 81 12.63 -1.62 34.00
C LYS A 81 11.15 -1.20 33.88
N PRO A 82 10.81 0.08 34.18
CA PRO A 82 9.45 0.57 33.97
C PRO A 82 8.97 0.30 32.53
N ILE A 83 7.81 -0.34 32.41
CA ILE A 83 7.15 -0.57 31.12
C ILE A 83 6.82 0.80 30.52
N THR A 84 7.09 0.95 29.22
CA THR A 84 6.93 2.22 28.51
C THR A 84 6.17 2.01 27.21
N THR A 85 5.49 3.06 26.76
CA THR A 85 4.88 3.16 25.42
C THR A 85 5.67 4.09 24.50
N VAL A 86 6.76 4.68 25.01
CA VAL A 86 7.68 5.51 24.24
C VAL A 86 8.70 4.61 23.56
N VAL A 87 8.85 4.77 22.24
CA VAL A 87 9.77 3.98 21.41
C VAL A 87 11.22 4.12 21.93
N PRO A 88 11.86 3.02 22.34
CA PRO A 88 13.22 3.05 22.87
C PRO A 88 14.28 2.98 21.76
N PRO A 89 15.52 3.43 22.01
CA PRO A 89 16.59 3.43 21.00
C PRO A 89 17.02 2.05 20.48
N TRP A 90 16.75 0.99 21.24
CA TRP A 90 17.05 -0.38 20.83
C TRP A 90 16.00 -0.97 19.89
N PHE A 91 14.83 -0.34 19.78
CA PHE A 91 13.78 -0.83 18.89
C PHE A 91 14.23 -0.63 17.44
N PRO A 92 14.36 -1.70 16.65
CA PRO A 92 14.85 -1.59 15.29
C PRO A 92 13.84 -0.87 14.40
N ASP A 93 14.31 -0.36 13.26
CA ASP A 93 13.40 -0.01 12.18
C ASP A 93 12.63 -1.26 11.78
N LEU A 94 11.32 -1.26 12.01
CA LEU A 94 10.47 -2.42 11.73
C LEU A 94 10.50 -2.77 10.25
N GLY A 95 10.60 -1.79 9.35
CA GLY A 95 10.68 -2.03 7.91
C GLY A 95 11.92 -2.84 7.54
N ASP A 96 13.09 -2.40 7.99
CA ASP A 96 14.37 -3.09 7.76
C ASP A 96 14.39 -4.49 8.38
N PHE A 97 13.98 -4.61 9.65
CA PHE A 97 13.90 -5.90 10.34
C PHE A 97 12.95 -6.88 9.65
N LEU A 98 11.77 -6.40 9.25
CA LEU A 98 10.77 -7.21 8.57
C LEU A 98 11.30 -7.74 7.25
N ARG A 99 11.96 -6.91 6.44
CA ARG A 99 12.51 -7.34 5.15
C ARG A 99 13.51 -8.48 5.30
N GLU A 100 14.48 -8.32 6.21
CA GLU A 100 15.52 -9.32 6.44
C GLU A 100 14.94 -10.62 7.00
N ARG A 101 14.14 -10.56 8.08
CA ARG A 101 13.58 -11.77 8.69
C ARG A 101 12.52 -12.43 7.84
N TRP A 102 11.75 -11.67 7.07
CA TRP A 102 10.82 -12.23 6.11
C TRP A 102 11.55 -13.06 5.06
N LEU A 103 12.68 -12.57 4.53
CA LEU A 103 13.50 -13.33 3.58
C LEU A 103 14.09 -14.59 4.21
N ILE A 104 14.62 -14.50 5.43
CA ILE A 104 15.17 -15.67 6.14
C ILE A 104 14.10 -16.73 6.39
N ASN A 105 12.92 -16.33 6.89
CA ASN A 105 11.85 -17.25 7.25
C ASN A 105 11.22 -17.95 6.04
N ASN A 106 11.33 -17.36 4.85
CA ASN A 106 10.85 -17.94 3.60
C ASN A 106 11.97 -18.61 2.80
N GLU A 107 13.16 -18.81 3.38
CA GLU A 107 14.33 -19.43 2.74
C GLU A 107 14.77 -18.69 1.46
N MET A 108 14.55 -17.38 1.43
CA MET A 108 14.75 -16.51 0.26
C MET A 108 15.93 -15.55 0.41
N TYR A 109 16.59 -15.49 1.57
CA TYR A 109 17.63 -14.52 1.89
C TYR A 109 18.88 -14.59 0.98
N ASP A 110 19.33 -15.80 0.62
CA ASP A 110 20.55 -16.02 -0.17
C ASP A 110 20.28 -16.36 -1.65
N LEU A 111 19.02 -16.24 -2.12
CA LEU A 111 18.66 -16.64 -3.47
C LEU A 111 19.14 -15.63 -4.53
N PRO A 112 19.66 -16.08 -5.68
CA PRO A 112 19.81 -15.23 -6.86
C PRO A 112 18.47 -14.62 -7.27
N ILE A 113 18.48 -13.38 -7.76
CA ILE A 113 17.27 -12.59 -8.05
C ILE A 113 16.22 -13.34 -8.89
N VAL A 114 16.65 -14.11 -9.91
CA VAL A 114 15.72 -14.85 -10.77
C VAL A 114 15.02 -15.98 -10.02
N ASP A 115 15.74 -16.69 -9.15
CA ASP A 115 15.20 -17.79 -8.37
C ASP A 115 14.35 -17.25 -7.21
N PHE A 116 14.77 -16.14 -6.60
CA PHE A 116 13.94 -15.38 -5.67
C PHE A 116 12.57 -15.05 -6.26
N ILE A 117 12.51 -14.47 -7.47
CA ILE A 117 11.23 -14.10 -8.12
C ILE A 117 10.35 -15.33 -8.35
N LYS A 118 10.93 -16.45 -8.80
CA LYS A 118 10.17 -17.69 -9.02
C LYS A 118 9.62 -18.24 -7.72
N SER A 119 10.48 -18.41 -6.70
CA SER A 119 10.08 -18.90 -5.38
C SER A 119 9.02 -18.01 -4.72
N PHE A 120 9.13 -16.69 -4.87
CA PHE A 120 8.14 -15.73 -4.38
C PHE A 120 6.77 -15.93 -5.06
N LEU A 121 6.74 -16.05 -6.40
CA LEU A 121 5.50 -16.24 -7.15
C LEU A 121 4.85 -17.61 -6.88
N ASP A 122 5.66 -18.64 -6.68
CA ASP A 122 5.18 -20.00 -6.38
C ASP A 122 4.63 -20.09 -4.95
N MET A 123 5.28 -19.43 -3.98
CA MET A 123 4.85 -19.40 -2.58
C MET A 123 3.56 -18.62 -2.36
N PHE A 124 3.34 -17.55 -3.14
CA PHE A 124 2.15 -16.71 -3.06
C PHE A 124 1.39 -16.75 -4.39
N PRO A 125 0.58 -17.78 -4.67
CA PRO A 125 -0.18 -17.86 -5.92
C PRO A 125 -1.33 -16.86 -5.96
N ASP A 126 -1.86 -16.45 -4.80
CA ASP A 126 -2.89 -15.41 -4.71
C ASP A 126 -2.31 -14.01 -4.95
N VAL A 127 -3.06 -13.14 -5.62
CA VAL A 127 -2.60 -11.81 -5.99
C VAL A 127 -2.63 -10.83 -4.80
N GLU A 128 -3.59 -10.97 -3.90
CA GLU A 128 -3.71 -10.10 -2.73
C GLU A 128 -2.64 -10.43 -1.69
N ASP A 129 -2.36 -11.71 -1.48
CA ASP A 129 -1.23 -12.15 -0.62
C ASP A 129 0.11 -11.69 -1.20
N ARG A 130 0.31 -11.80 -2.53
CA ARG A 130 1.50 -11.23 -3.19
C ARG A 130 1.66 -9.75 -2.95
N ARG A 131 0.57 -8.99 -3.01
CA ARG A 131 0.58 -7.54 -2.77
C ARG A 131 0.94 -7.22 -1.32
N LEU A 132 0.38 -7.95 -0.36
CA LEU A 132 0.71 -7.80 1.05
C LEU A 132 2.21 -8.04 1.29
N HIS A 133 2.72 -9.16 0.79
CA HIS A 133 4.13 -9.55 1.00
C HIS A 133 5.12 -8.67 0.24
N ALA A 134 4.79 -8.23 -0.98
CA ALA A 134 5.61 -7.24 -1.70
C ALA A 134 5.62 -5.88 -0.98
N GLY A 135 4.50 -5.49 -0.38
CA GLY A 135 4.41 -4.30 0.47
C GLY A 135 5.38 -4.36 1.65
N LEU A 136 5.42 -5.49 2.34
CA LEU A 136 6.35 -5.75 3.45
C LEU A 136 7.82 -5.78 2.97
N LEU A 137 8.10 -6.44 1.84
CA LEU A 137 9.46 -6.67 1.38
C LEU A 137 10.14 -5.44 0.76
N PHE A 138 9.38 -4.58 0.08
CA PHE A 138 9.94 -3.49 -0.72
C PHE A 138 9.60 -2.10 -0.18
N ASP A 139 9.04 -2.04 1.04
CA ASP A 139 8.45 -0.82 1.59
C ASP A 139 7.49 -0.13 0.62
N LEU A 140 6.76 -0.93 -0.17
CA LEU A 140 5.80 -0.41 -1.13
C LEU A 140 4.54 0.04 -0.40
N GLN A 141 4.71 0.72 0.75
CA GLN A 141 3.75 1.61 1.37
C GLN A 141 3.25 2.56 0.29
N LEU A 142 2.33 2.08 -0.55
CA LEU A 142 1.24 2.85 -1.09
C LEU A 142 0.53 3.31 0.17
N LYS A 143 1.01 4.43 0.73
CA LYS A 143 0.51 5.02 1.96
C LYS A 143 -0.99 4.86 1.90
N ASN A 144 -1.53 4.01 2.77
CA ASN A 144 -2.85 4.24 3.28
C ASN A 144 -2.75 5.64 3.87
N ALA A 145 -3.14 6.64 3.06
CA ALA A 145 -3.10 8.06 3.36
C ALA A 145 -4.14 8.43 4.43
N ARG A 146 -4.30 7.55 5.43
CA ARG A 146 -5.28 7.57 6.49
C ARG A 146 -4.79 7.00 7.82
N THR A 147 -3.63 6.34 7.92
CA THR A 147 -3.24 5.67 9.18
C THR A 147 -1.89 6.04 9.79
N LEU A 148 -1.11 6.96 9.19
CA LEU A 148 0.09 7.53 9.82
C LEU A 148 -0.10 9.01 10.20
N SER A 149 -1.24 9.34 10.81
CA SER A 149 -1.42 10.61 11.53
C SER A 149 -2.17 10.36 12.84
N ALA A 150 -1.62 9.47 13.65
CA ALA A 150 -1.94 9.39 15.07
C ALA A 150 -0.74 9.90 15.89
N THR A 151 -0.30 11.13 15.60
CA THR A 151 0.34 12.03 16.57
C THR A 151 0.53 13.40 15.92
N ALA A 152 0.00 14.42 16.60
CA ALA A 152 0.12 15.85 16.30
C ALA A 152 -0.66 16.40 15.08
N ALA A 153 -1.94 16.78 15.29
CA ALA A 153 -2.47 18.04 14.76
C ALA A 153 -3.79 18.43 15.45
N SER A 154 -3.83 19.68 15.89
CA SER A 154 -4.94 20.51 16.38
C SER A 154 -6.30 20.29 15.69
N PRO A 155 -7.44 20.67 16.31
CA PRO A 155 -8.77 20.41 15.77
C PRO A 155 -8.94 21.08 14.40
N ILE A 156 -9.06 20.26 13.36
CA ILE A 156 -9.36 20.72 12.01
C ILE A 156 -10.81 21.18 11.98
N LYS A 157 -10.99 22.50 11.83
CA LYS A 157 -12.25 23.15 11.48
C LYS A 157 -12.88 22.46 10.27
N GLY A 158 -14.09 21.94 10.49
CA GLY A 158 -15.18 21.70 9.54
C GLY A 158 -14.83 21.38 8.09
N THR A 159 -14.77 20.09 7.75
CA THR A 159 -15.18 19.64 6.41
C THR A 159 -16.70 19.50 6.41
N THR A 160 -17.36 20.36 5.64
CA THR A 160 -18.77 20.25 5.25
C THR A 160 -18.97 18.95 4.46
N GLY A 161 -19.20 17.85 5.17
CA GLY A 161 -19.64 16.57 4.62
C GLY A 161 -21.12 16.62 4.24
N ASN A 162 -21.43 15.97 3.12
CA ASN A 162 -22.73 15.87 2.45
C ASN A 162 -23.89 15.56 3.43
N LYS A 163 -24.70 16.58 3.75
CA LYS A 163 -25.86 16.48 4.65
C LYS A 163 -27.05 15.68 4.09
N HIS A 164 -26.99 15.20 2.85
CA HIS A 164 -28.18 14.69 2.14
C HIS A 164 -28.08 13.26 1.56
N GLY A 165 -27.05 12.48 1.87
CA GLY A 165 -27.04 11.04 1.55
C GLY A 165 -27.13 10.65 0.07
N LYS A 166 -27.08 11.60 -0.87
CA LYS A 166 -26.98 11.33 -2.32
C LYS A 166 -25.54 11.00 -2.68
N SER A 167 -25.33 9.86 -3.36
CA SER A 167 -24.00 9.48 -3.89
C SER A 167 -23.44 10.63 -4.74
N THR A 168 -22.24 11.10 -4.40
CA THR A 168 -21.48 12.12 -5.17
C THR A 168 -20.51 11.47 -6.15
N ALA A 169 -20.63 10.16 -6.38
CA ALA A 169 -19.75 9.46 -7.30
C ALA A 169 -20.02 9.95 -8.74
N PRO A 170 -18.96 10.24 -9.52
CA PRO A 170 -19.13 10.67 -10.89
C PRO A 170 -19.77 9.54 -11.71
N LYS A 171 -20.85 9.85 -12.42
CA LYS A 171 -21.48 8.95 -13.39
C LYS A 171 -20.77 8.99 -14.72
N ILE A 172 -20.91 7.92 -15.51
CA ILE A 172 -20.46 7.93 -16.89
C ILE A 172 -21.17 9.03 -17.66
N ALA A 173 -20.44 9.67 -18.56
CA ALA A 173 -20.98 10.67 -19.45
C ALA A 173 -20.22 10.59 -20.77
N ASP A 174 -20.86 11.07 -21.83
CA ASP A 174 -20.23 11.28 -23.11
C ASP A 174 -20.64 12.64 -23.67
N MET A 175 -19.72 13.30 -24.36
CA MET A 175 -19.99 14.61 -24.98
C MET A 175 -20.65 14.47 -26.36
N LYS A 176 -20.81 13.24 -26.88
CA LYS A 176 -21.28 12.95 -28.24
C LYS A 176 -20.54 13.77 -29.31
N SER A 177 -19.22 13.92 -29.12
CA SER A 177 -18.33 14.74 -29.94
C SER A 177 -17.00 14.02 -30.17
N LEU A 178 -16.82 13.52 -31.38
CA LEU A 178 -15.57 12.89 -31.82
C LEU A 178 -14.39 13.87 -31.70
N GLU A 179 -14.58 15.14 -32.06
CA GLU A 179 -13.54 16.17 -32.00
C GLU A 179 -13.00 16.38 -30.57
N MET A 180 -13.90 16.43 -29.59
CA MET A 180 -13.54 16.56 -28.18
C MET A 180 -12.82 15.31 -27.67
N PHE A 181 -13.25 14.13 -28.11
CA PHE A 181 -12.57 12.87 -27.81
C PHE A 181 -11.18 12.80 -28.46
N THR A 182 -11.03 13.19 -29.72
CA THR A 182 -9.73 13.25 -30.42
C THR A 182 -8.77 14.21 -29.73
N THR A 183 -9.26 15.38 -29.30
CA THR A 183 -8.46 16.35 -28.54
C THR A 183 -8.01 15.78 -27.20
N PHE A 184 -8.91 15.11 -26.47
CA PHE A 184 -8.59 14.39 -25.25
C PHE A 184 -7.54 13.29 -25.50
N PHE A 185 -7.71 12.50 -26.56
CA PHE A 185 -6.83 11.39 -26.90
C PHE A 185 -5.42 11.87 -27.25
N ALA A 186 -5.31 12.96 -28.00
CA ALA A 186 -4.02 13.59 -28.33
C ALA A 186 -3.27 14.05 -27.07
N ARG A 187 -3.97 14.71 -26.13
CA ARG A 187 -3.37 15.15 -24.85
C ARG A 187 -2.97 13.98 -23.96
N LEU A 188 -3.77 12.92 -23.91
CA LEU A 188 -3.43 11.70 -23.20
C LEU A 188 -2.16 11.07 -23.79
N LYS A 189 -2.07 11.02 -25.12
CA LYS A 189 -0.89 10.49 -25.83
C LYS A 189 0.36 11.32 -25.59
N GLU A 190 0.25 12.64 -25.65
CA GLU A 190 1.37 13.55 -25.37
C GLU A 190 1.89 13.37 -23.94
N ALA A 191 0.99 13.43 -22.94
CA ALA A 191 1.36 13.23 -21.54
C ALA A 191 2.00 11.85 -21.30
N ALA A 192 1.41 10.79 -21.89
CA ALA A 192 1.95 9.45 -21.77
C ALA A 192 3.34 9.30 -22.43
N ASN A 193 3.62 9.99 -23.53
CA ASN A 193 4.92 9.92 -24.21
C ASN A 193 5.99 10.76 -23.52
N HIS A 194 5.61 11.79 -22.77
CA HIS A 194 6.54 12.65 -22.00
C HIS A 194 6.70 12.23 -20.54
N ASP A 195 6.20 11.04 -20.17
CA ASP A 195 6.19 10.56 -18.78
C ASP A 195 5.59 11.60 -17.82
N GLU A 196 4.53 12.29 -18.25
CA GLU A 196 3.77 13.22 -17.45
C GLU A 196 2.46 12.58 -16.99
N PHE A 197 2.08 12.77 -15.73
CA PHE A 197 0.81 12.25 -15.25
C PHE A 197 -0.36 12.88 -16.02
N PRO A 198 -1.22 12.11 -16.71
CA PRO A 198 -2.36 12.63 -17.45
C PRO A 198 -3.49 13.05 -16.49
N THR A 199 -3.28 14.10 -15.71
CA THR A 199 -4.26 14.62 -14.77
C THR A 199 -5.46 15.23 -15.50
N LEU A 200 -6.58 15.42 -14.81
CA LEU A 200 -7.74 16.08 -15.42
C LEU A 200 -7.43 17.48 -15.96
N HIS A 201 -6.50 18.21 -15.36
CA HIS A 201 -6.06 19.51 -15.84
C HIS A 201 -5.44 19.40 -17.24
N ILE A 202 -4.48 18.48 -17.40
CA ILE A 202 -3.81 18.21 -18.68
C ILE A 202 -4.81 17.71 -19.72
N LEU A 203 -5.62 16.72 -19.35
CA LEU A 203 -6.58 16.08 -20.26
C LEU A 203 -7.68 17.05 -20.74
N THR A 204 -8.12 17.96 -19.88
CA THR A 204 -9.10 19.00 -20.25
C THR A 204 -8.45 20.23 -20.88
N GLY A 205 -7.12 20.40 -20.75
CA GLY A 205 -6.36 21.53 -21.28
C GLY A 205 -6.69 22.86 -20.60
N HIS A 206 -7.18 22.82 -19.37
CA HIS A 206 -7.58 24.01 -18.62
C HIS A 206 -6.70 24.19 -17.39
N GLU A 207 -6.13 25.39 -17.24
CA GLU A 207 -5.29 25.71 -16.09
C GLU A 207 -6.03 25.59 -14.74
N ASP A 208 -7.30 26.00 -14.75
CA ASP A 208 -8.16 25.96 -13.57
C ASP A 208 -9.30 24.96 -13.77
N ILE A 209 -9.18 23.82 -13.10
CA ILE A 209 -10.15 22.71 -13.16
C ILE A 209 -11.55 23.11 -12.66
N SER A 210 -11.65 24.16 -11.84
CA SER A 210 -12.93 24.65 -11.31
C SER A 210 -13.79 25.27 -12.40
N LYS A 211 -13.16 25.85 -13.43
CA LYS A 211 -13.82 26.47 -14.59
C LYS A 211 -14.29 25.47 -15.65
N VAL A 212 -13.84 24.22 -15.56
CA VAL A 212 -14.22 23.18 -16.51
C VAL A 212 -15.66 22.74 -16.25
N PRO A 213 -16.53 22.65 -17.27
CA PRO A 213 -17.88 22.11 -17.13
C PRO A 213 -17.90 20.72 -16.48
N ALA A 214 -18.87 20.49 -15.60
CA ALA A 214 -18.97 19.22 -14.88
C ALA A 214 -19.19 18.01 -15.81
N THR A 215 -19.98 18.21 -16.87
CA THR A 215 -20.25 17.22 -17.93
C THR A 215 -18.98 16.85 -18.69
N TYR A 216 -18.15 17.85 -19.05
CA TYR A 216 -16.88 17.58 -19.73
C TYR A 216 -15.88 16.86 -18.82
N LYS A 217 -15.78 17.24 -17.54
CA LYS A 217 -14.99 16.49 -16.55
C LYS A 217 -15.47 15.05 -16.39
N ALA A 218 -16.77 14.79 -16.46
CA ALA A 218 -17.31 13.43 -16.39
C ALA A 218 -16.93 12.63 -17.64
N ALA A 219 -17.12 13.20 -18.83
CA ALA A 219 -16.77 12.55 -20.09
C ALA A 219 -15.28 12.20 -20.18
N VAL A 220 -14.38 13.12 -19.81
CA VAL A 220 -12.93 12.86 -19.78
C VAL A 220 -12.58 11.70 -18.83
N ARG A 221 -13.23 11.60 -17.67
CA ARG A 221 -13.02 10.46 -16.76
C ARG A 221 -13.52 9.15 -17.38
N THR A 222 -14.66 9.17 -18.06
CA THR A 222 -15.22 8.00 -18.74
C THR A 222 -14.31 7.53 -19.87
N TRP A 223 -13.86 8.43 -20.74
CA TRP A 223 -12.96 8.09 -21.85
C TRP A 223 -11.61 7.59 -21.35
N PHE A 224 -11.04 8.23 -20.33
CA PHE A 224 -9.80 7.77 -19.71
C PHE A 224 -9.96 6.37 -19.10
N ARG A 225 -11.08 6.13 -18.41
CA ARG A 225 -11.40 4.82 -17.84
C ARG A 225 -11.58 3.76 -18.92
N ALA A 226 -12.21 4.09 -20.04
CA ALA A 226 -12.43 3.17 -21.15
C ALA A 226 -11.12 2.72 -21.81
N ILE A 227 -10.14 3.62 -21.92
CA ILE A 227 -8.82 3.32 -22.50
C ILE A 227 -7.94 2.58 -21.49
N THR A 228 -7.91 3.07 -20.24
CA THR A 228 -6.87 2.66 -19.28
C THR A 228 -7.31 1.64 -18.25
N GLY A 229 -8.62 1.45 -18.07
CA GLY A 229 -9.20 0.64 -16.99
C GLY A 229 -9.13 1.30 -15.61
N VAL A 230 -8.52 2.49 -15.48
CA VAL A 230 -8.38 3.21 -14.20
C VAL A 230 -8.90 4.65 -14.29
N LEU A 231 -8.97 5.36 -13.16
CA LEU A 231 -9.36 6.78 -13.16
C LEU A 231 -8.13 7.67 -13.38
N PRO A 232 -8.30 8.90 -13.93
CA PRO A 232 -7.21 9.86 -14.04
C PRO A 232 -6.49 10.07 -12.70
N PRO A 233 -5.16 10.24 -12.70
CA PRO A 233 -4.37 10.41 -11.48
C PRO A 233 -4.83 11.67 -10.71
N ASN A 234 -4.97 11.50 -9.39
CA ASN A 234 -5.26 12.60 -8.46
C ASN A 234 -3.95 13.13 -7.83
N ASN A 235 -4.05 14.20 -7.04
CA ASN A 235 -2.89 14.82 -6.39
C ASN A 235 -2.09 13.84 -5.52
N LYS A 236 -2.74 12.81 -4.93
CA LYS A 236 -2.04 11.78 -4.15
C LYS A 236 -1.19 10.88 -5.06
N ARG A 237 -1.71 10.49 -6.23
CA ARG A 237 -0.96 9.69 -7.22
C ARG A 237 0.20 10.49 -7.80
N VAL A 238 -0.02 11.77 -8.11
CA VAL A 238 1.04 12.66 -8.60
C VAL A 238 2.15 12.81 -7.55
N ALA A 239 1.79 13.05 -6.29
CA ALA A 239 2.75 13.18 -5.19
C ALA A 239 3.54 11.89 -4.89
N ALA A 240 3.01 10.72 -5.28
CA ALA A 240 3.73 9.45 -5.14
C ALA A 240 4.87 9.27 -6.18
N GLY A 241 4.94 10.13 -7.20
CA GLY A 241 5.98 10.07 -8.23
C GLY A 241 5.88 8.85 -9.15
N ASN A 242 6.94 8.60 -9.91
CA ASN A 242 7.05 7.50 -10.89
C ASN A 242 6.05 7.61 -12.06
N ALA A 243 6.00 8.78 -12.69
CA ALA A 243 5.12 9.02 -13.84
C ALA A 243 5.44 8.10 -15.03
N GLU A 244 6.72 7.77 -15.25
CA GLU A 244 7.15 6.84 -16.30
C GLU A 244 6.48 5.45 -16.17
N LEU A 245 6.52 4.86 -14.97
CA LEU A 245 5.88 3.57 -14.70
C LEU A 245 4.35 3.64 -14.81
N PHE A 246 3.76 4.79 -14.49
CA PHE A 246 2.31 5.00 -14.67
C PHE A 246 1.93 5.09 -16.16
N CYS A 247 2.74 5.77 -16.96
CA CYS A 247 2.49 6.02 -18.38
C CYS A 247 2.85 4.82 -19.28
N ALA A 248 3.75 3.93 -18.84
CA ALA A 248 4.15 2.73 -19.58
C ALA A 248 2.96 1.88 -20.09
N PRO A 249 2.01 1.41 -19.24
CA PRO A 249 0.85 0.66 -19.70
C PRO A 249 -0.10 1.49 -20.57
N ILE A 250 -0.20 2.80 -20.31
CA ILE A 250 -1.06 3.71 -21.09
C ILE A 250 -0.56 3.82 -22.54
N ARG A 251 0.76 3.88 -22.76
CA ARG A 251 1.35 3.90 -24.11
C ARG A 251 0.94 2.68 -24.93
N GLU A 252 0.94 1.49 -24.34
CA GLU A 252 0.50 0.27 -25.02
C GLU A 252 -1.00 0.27 -25.33
N GLN A 253 -1.83 0.75 -24.40
CA GLN A 253 -3.28 0.88 -24.62
C GLN A 253 -3.59 1.90 -25.72
N LEU A 254 -2.88 3.03 -25.75
CA LEU A 254 -2.99 4.03 -26.81
C LEU A 254 -2.64 3.45 -28.18
N LYS A 255 -1.54 2.69 -28.29
CA LYS A 255 -1.17 2.00 -29.54
C LYS A 255 -2.29 1.06 -30.02
N ALA A 256 -2.93 0.33 -29.11
CA ALA A 256 -4.04 -0.57 -29.45
C ALA A 256 -5.25 0.20 -30.01
N VAL A 257 -5.60 1.35 -29.40
CA VAL A 257 -6.67 2.22 -29.90
C VAL A 257 -6.32 2.82 -31.26
N GLU A 258 -5.07 3.26 -31.46
CA GLU A 258 -4.60 3.78 -32.75
C GLU A 258 -4.61 2.72 -33.85
N ALA A 259 -4.21 1.48 -33.53
CA ALA A 259 -4.26 0.37 -34.46
C ALA A 259 -5.69 0.00 -34.88
N TYR A 260 -6.67 0.15 -33.98
CA TYR A 260 -8.09 -0.05 -34.27
C TYR A 260 -8.69 1.10 -35.11
N GLY A 261 -8.25 2.33 -34.85
CA GLY A 261 -8.72 3.57 -35.48
C GLY A 261 -9.70 4.33 -34.59
N LEU A 262 -9.44 5.64 -34.39
CA LEU A 262 -10.25 6.52 -33.53
C LEU A 262 -11.68 6.72 -34.07
N ASP A 263 -11.82 6.72 -35.39
CA ASP A 263 -13.08 6.83 -36.13
C ASP A 263 -14.01 5.64 -35.90
N LYS A 264 -13.45 4.46 -35.61
CA LYS A 264 -14.21 3.26 -35.21
C LYS A 264 -14.36 3.14 -33.71
N TYR A 265 -13.30 3.48 -32.97
CA TYR A 265 -13.25 3.34 -31.52
C TYR A 265 -14.30 4.20 -30.83
N TYR A 266 -14.36 5.49 -31.18
CA TYR A 266 -15.22 6.42 -30.46
C TYR A 266 -16.71 6.14 -30.62
N PRO A 267 -17.25 5.84 -31.83
CA PRO A 267 -18.65 5.42 -31.96
C PRO A 267 -18.97 4.18 -31.12
N ALA A 268 -18.13 3.14 -31.16
CA ALA A 268 -18.34 1.94 -30.37
C ALA A 268 -18.29 2.22 -28.86
N LEU A 269 -17.42 3.13 -28.42
CA LEU A 269 -17.37 3.58 -27.03
C LEU A 269 -18.63 4.39 -26.65
N SER A 270 -19.07 5.31 -27.51
CA SER A 270 -20.27 6.11 -27.32
C SER A 270 -21.51 5.21 -27.14
N ASP A 271 -21.65 4.19 -27.99
CA ASP A 271 -22.74 3.21 -27.89
C ASP A 271 -22.67 2.42 -26.58
N ALA A 272 -21.47 2.00 -26.15
CA ALA A 272 -21.29 1.30 -24.88
C ALA A 272 -21.62 2.19 -23.67
N ILE A 273 -21.30 3.49 -23.73
CA ILE A 273 -21.66 4.45 -22.68
C ILE A 273 -23.19 4.62 -22.62
N GLU A 274 -23.86 4.72 -23.76
CA GLU A 274 -25.32 4.85 -23.83
C GLU A 274 -26.03 3.59 -23.30
N GLN A 275 -25.51 2.40 -23.64
CA GLN A 275 -26.03 1.11 -23.13
C GLN A 275 -25.82 0.94 -21.62
N ALA A 276 -24.70 1.44 -21.08
CA ALA A 276 -24.40 1.36 -19.65
C ALA A 276 -25.27 2.32 -18.81
N GLY A 277 -25.92 3.31 -19.44
CA GLY A 277 -26.89 4.20 -18.80
C GLY A 277 -26.32 4.97 -17.60
N ASP A 278 -26.93 4.78 -16.44
CA ASP A 278 -26.69 5.61 -15.24
C ASP A 278 -25.53 5.10 -14.34
N LEU A 279 -24.57 4.38 -14.93
CA LEU A 279 -23.48 3.71 -14.21
C LEU A 279 -22.45 4.71 -13.64
N GLU A 280 -21.85 4.36 -12.51
CA GLU A 280 -20.71 5.10 -11.95
C GLU A 280 -19.44 4.86 -12.79
N VAL A 281 -18.61 5.89 -13.02
CA VAL A 281 -17.38 5.75 -13.84
C VAL A 281 -16.47 4.65 -13.29
N SER A 282 -16.38 4.49 -11.97
CA SER A 282 -15.54 3.47 -11.34
C SER A 282 -15.98 2.03 -11.62
N LYS A 283 -17.23 1.83 -12.08
CA LYS A 283 -17.81 0.53 -12.42
C LYS A 283 -17.91 0.31 -13.92
N PHE A 284 -17.58 1.32 -14.73
CA PHE A 284 -17.58 1.20 -16.18
C PHE A 284 -16.37 0.38 -16.64
N GLU A 285 -16.68 -0.68 -17.38
CA GLU A 285 -15.71 -1.54 -18.04
C GLU A 285 -15.99 -1.52 -19.53
N TYR A 286 -14.97 -1.20 -20.31
CA TYR A 286 -15.02 -1.21 -21.76
C TYR A 286 -13.84 -2.01 -22.26
N LYS A 287 -14.12 -2.95 -23.15
CA LYS A 287 -13.09 -3.74 -23.84
C LYS A 287 -13.05 -3.25 -25.28
N LEU A 288 -11.84 -3.09 -25.81
CA LEU A 288 -11.64 -2.78 -27.22
C LEU A 288 -12.39 -3.83 -28.05
N PRO A 289 -13.27 -3.42 -28.99
CA PRO A 289 -13.95 -4.34 -29.88
C PRO A 289 -12.90 -5.07 -30.73
N VAL A 290 -13.05 -6.39 -30.86
CA VAL A 290 -12.20 -7.25 -31.71
C VAL A 290 -12.66 -7.16 -33.15
#